data_AF-A0A1G9ZVH8-F1
#
_entry.id   AF-A0A1G9ZVH8-F1
#
_cell.length_a   1.000
_cell.length_b   1.000
_cell.length_c   1.000
_cell.angle_alpha   90.00
_cell.angle_beta   90.00
_cell.angle_gamma   90.00
#
_symmetry.space_group_name_H-M   'P 1'
#
loop_
_entity.id
_entity.type
_entity.pdbx_description
1 polymer ?
#
loop_
_entity_poly.entity_id
_entity_poly.type
_entity_poly.pdbx_seq_one_letter_code
_entity_poly.pdbx_strand_id
1 'polypeptide(L)'
;MSSVLFTEHPTQDGHVIAEITLNAERSLNALTLEMIDEILPRLAEWQDDERVVAVLLDSAGEKAFCAGGDVVNLYKAIKGEGDPDFPERFFNHEYRLDYTLHTYPKPVICWGNGIVMGGGMGLLSASSHRVVTETSRLAMPEVTIGLYPDVGASWFLNRLPSGTGRFLAMTGSQINAPDAVHLGLADRAIASDQRDELAKKLTQAPWGEGEQTDTHGVVNRILRELEQTSQPVFAELEAPVYKFSPLIRELMDHDTIEQIVAAISAVKSDDKWFSKAQKTLAHGSPVSITLIDEQLKRAKHMSLAEVFQAELALSVQCCRHREFPEGVRALLVDKDGQPAWTYPDVGSVEASFIDELLTPPWANNPLEDLR
;
A
#
# COMPACT_ATOMS: atom_id res chain seq x y z
N MET A 1 22.06 -3.47 -13.34
CA MET A 1 20.95 -4.40 -13.65
C MET A 1 19.69 -3.59 -13.52
N SER A 2 18.72 -3.77 -14.43
CA SER A 2 17.47 -2.99 -14.42
C SER A 2 16.72 -3.21 -13.11
N SER A 3 16.19 -2.13 -12.52
CA SER A 3 15.42 -2.17 -11.27
C SER A 3 13.98 -2.65 -11.49
N VAL A 4 13.50 -2.58 -12.74
CA VAL A 4 12.25 -3.18 -13.23
C VAL A 4 12.55 -4.01 -14.48
N LEU A 5 11.86 -5.13 -14.64
CA LEU A 5 11.88 -5.94 -15.86
C LEU A 5 10.51 -5.90 -16.52
N PHE A 6 10.50 -5.83 -17.86
CA PHE A 6 9.29 -5.87 -18.66
C PHE A 6 9.33 -7.10 -19.56
N THR A 7 8.32 -7.95 -19.46
CA THR A 7 8.19 -9.16 -20.29
C THR A 7 6.84 -9.17 -21.00
N GLU A 8 6.80 -9.60 -22.25
CA GLU A 8 5.57 -9.82 -23.00
C GLU A 8 5.38 -11.32 -23.22
N HIS A 9 4.24 -11.85 -22.79
CA HIS A 9 3.89 -13.25 -22.94
C HIS A 9 2.85 -13.42 -24.05
N PRO A 10 3.21 -13.99 -25.21
CA PRO A 10 2.26 -14.23 -26.29
C PRO A 10 1.16 -15.20 -25.84
N THR A 11 -0.08 -14.88 -26.15
CA THR A 11 -1.22 -15.79 -25.95
C THR A 11 -1.43 -16.69 -27.16
N GLN A 12 -2.16 -17.78 -27.00
CA GLN A 12 -2.49 -18.70 -28.09
C GLN A 12 -3.40 -18.08 -29.16
N ASP A 13 -4.16 -17.05 -28.81
CA ASP A 13 -5.10 -16.35 -29.70
C ASP A 13 -4.52 -15.04 -30.26
N GLY A 14 -3.22 -14.80 -30.14
CA GLY A 14 -2.51 -13.70 -30.82
C GLY A 14 -2.39 -12.39 -30.04
N HIS A 15 -2.89 -12.36 -28.80
CA HIS A 15 -2.71 -11.26 -27.85
C HIS A 15 -1.41 -11.41 -27.04
N VAL A 16 -1.22 -10.51 -26.08
CA VAL A 16 -0.06 -10.43 -25.18
C VAL A 16 -0.53 -10.14 -23.76
N ILE A 17 0.06 -10.85 -22.80
CA ILE A 17 0.05 -10.46 -21.39
C ILE A 17 1.34 -9.70 -21.11
N ALA A 18 1.23 -8.44 -20.75
CA ALA A 18 2.37 -7.65 -20.33
C ALA A 18 2.70 -7.97 -18.86
N GLU A 19 3.97 -8.12 -18.51
CA GLU A 19 4.41 -8.35 -17.13
C GLU A 19 5.42 -7.29 -16.72
N ILE A 20 5.20 -6.71 -15.54
CA ILE A 20 6.12 -5.83 -14.84
C ILE A 20 6.64 -6.59 -13.62
N THR A 21 7.96 -6.82 -13.56
CA THR A 21 8.61 -7.46 -12.41
C THR A 21 9.48 -6.44 -11.68
N LEU A 22 9.13 -6.12 -10.44
CA LEU A 22 10.00 -5.32 -9.55
C LEU A 22 11.26 -6.14 -9.25
N ASN A 23 12.44 -5.63 -9.59
CA ASN A 23 13.69 -6.40 -9.60
C ASN A 23 14.77 -5.79 -8.69
N ALA A 24 14.44 -5.68 -7.40
CA ALA A 24 15.31 -5.14 -6.37
C ALA A 24 15.27 -6.00 -5.08
N GLU A 25 15.44 -7.31 -5.20
CA GLU A 25 15.28 -8.28 -4.10
C GLU A 25 16.09 -7.91 -2.84
N ARG A 26 17.28 -7.31 -3.01
CA ARG A 26 18.14 -6.88 -1.89
C ARG A 26 17.50 -5.83 -1.00
N SER A 27 16.66 -4.96 -1.54
CA SER A 27 15.88 -3.96 -0.81
C SER A 27 14.43 -4.41 -0.60
N LEU A 28 14.13 -5.71 -0.74
CA LEU A 28 12.78 -6.25 -0.70
C LEU A 28 11.84 -5.56 -1.69
N ASN A 29 12.37 -5.26 -2.88
CA ASN A 29 11.64 -4.62 -3.97
C ASN A 29 11.03 -3.26 -3.58
N ALA A 30 11.74 -2.49 -2.73
CA ALA A 30 11.33 -1.13 -2.38
C ALA A 30 11.22 -0.25 -3.63
N LEU A 31 10.11 0.48 -3.75
CA LEU A 31 9.75 1.27 -4.93
C LEU A 31 10.59 2.56 -4.99
N THR A 32 11.34 2.74 -6.07
CA THR A 32 12.17 3.94 -6.29
C THR A 32 11.57 4.84 -7.37
N LEU A 33 11.97 6.10 -7.41
CA LEU A 33 11.57 7.03 -8.48
C LEU A 33 11.98 6.52 -9.87
N GLU A 34 13.17 5.91 -9.99
CA GLU A 34 13.64 5.30 -11.24
C GLU A 34 12.68 4.19 -11.72
N MET A 35 12.23 3.33 -10.81
CA MET A 35 11.26 2.28 -11.14
C MET A 35 9.94 2.87 -11.61
N ILE A 36 9.44 3.91 -10.93
CA ILE A 36 8.19 4.59 -11.27
C ILE A 36 8.31 5.25 -12.66
N ASP A 37 9.42 5.94 -12.93
CA ASP A 37 9.71 6.62 -14.19
C ASP A 37 9.91 5.63 -15.36
N GLU A 38 10.30 4.39 -15.09
CA GLU A 38 10.32 3.30 -16.07
C GLU A 38 8.93 2.69 -16.32
N ILE A 39 8.11 2.52 -15.26
CA ILE A 39 6.80 1.86 -15.34
C ILE A 39 5.75 2.73 -16.04
N LEU A 40 5.66 4.02 -15.70
CA LEU A 40 4.62 4.92 -16.20
C LEU A 40 4.55 4.99 -17.74
N PRO A 41 5.67 5.20 -18.47
CA PRO A 41 5.66 5.20 -19.92
C PRO A 41 5.21 3.86 -20.53
N ARG A 42 5.57 2.73 -19.89
CA ARG A 42 5.21 1.40 -20.38
C ARG A 42 3.73 1.10 -20.21
N LEU A 43 3.13 1.52 -19.09
CA LEU A 43 1.68 1.48 -18.93
C LEU A 43 0.98 2.35 -19.99
N ALA A 44 1.49 3.54 -20.29
CA ALA A 44 0.91 4.38 -21.34
C ALA A 44 0.99 3.71 -22.74
N GLU A 45 2.12 3.11 -23.09
CA GLU A 45 2.29 2.35 -24.34
C GLU A 45 1.31 1.17 -24.43
N TRP A 46 1.22 0.38 -23.36
CA TRP A 46 0.35 -0.80 -23.31
C TRP A 46 -1.13 -0.48 -23.19
N GLN A 47 -1.50 0.72 -22.75
CA GLN A 47 -2.89 1.16 -22.70
C GLN A 47 -3.49 1.18 -24.11
N ASP A 48 -2.74 1.72 -25.08
CA ASP A 48 -3.18 1.93 -26.46
C ASP A 48 -2.86 0.75 -27.40
N ASP A 49 -1.99 -0.18 -26.98
CA ASP A 49 -1.68 -1.40 -27.75
C ASP A 49 -2.81 -2.43 -27.63
N GLU A 50 -3.63 -2.58 -28.68
CA GLU A 50 -4.73 -3.56 -28.75
C GLU A 50 -4.28 -5.02 -28.56
N ARG A 51 -2.99 -5.34 -28.78
CA ARG A 51 -2.47 -6.68 -28.53
C ARG A 51 -2.38 -6.99 -27.05
N VAL A 52 -2.16 -5.98 -26.19
CA VAL A 52 -2.04 -6.17 -24.75
C VAL A 52 -3.43 -6.25 -24.13
N VAL A 53 -3.74 -7.40 -23.52
CA VAL A 53 -5.08 -7.69 -22.95
C VAL A 53 -5.11 -7.71 -21.43
N ALA A 54 -3.94 -7.80 -20.78
CA ALA A 54 -3.79 -7.67 -19.33
C ALA A 54 -2.35 -7.32 -18.96
N VAL A 55 -2.18 -6.73 -17.76
CA VAL A 55 -0.90 -6.47 -17.11
C VAL A 55 -0.78 -7.34 -15.86
N LEU A 56 0.33 -8.06 -15.72
CA LEU A 56 0.72 -8.78 -14.50
C LEU A 56 1.80 -7.97 -13.77
N LEU A 57 1.51 -7.55 -12.53
CA LEU A 57 2.48 -6.96 -11.62
C LEU A 57 3.01 -8.07 -10.71
N ASP A 58 4.32 -8.28 -10.74
CA ASP A 58 5.02 -9.28 -9.95
C ASP A 58 6.36 -8.74 -9.44
N SER A 59 7.13 -9.57 -8.77
CA SER A 59 8.38 -9.21 -8.13
C SER A 59 9.43 -10.32 -8.21
N ALA A 60 10.70 -9.93 -8.20
CA ALA A 60 11.80 -10.87 -8.12
C ALA A 60 11.97 -11.38 -6.67
N GLY A 61 12.14 -12.69 -6.53
CA GLY A 61 12.36 -13.36 -5.25
C GLY A 61 11.05 -13.71 -4.52
N GLU A 62 11.17 -14.52 -3.46
CA GLU A 62 10.01 -15.09 -2.77
C GLU A 62 9.58 -14.32 -1.51
N LYS A 63 10.41 -13.37 -1.04
CA LYS A 63 10.24 -12.75 0.28
C LYS A 63 9.26 -11.58 0.29
N ALA A 64 9.23 -10.79 -0.78
CA ALA A 64 8.49 -9.54 -0.82
C ALA A 64 8.07 -9.22 -2.24
N PHE A 65 6.79 -8.88 -2.39
CA PHE A 65 6.31 -8.19 -3.57
C PHE A 65 6.90 -6.79 -3.62
N CYS A 66 6.65 -5.99 -2.59
CA CYS A 66 7.21 -4.65 -2.40
C CYS A 66 7.05 -4.24 -0.93
N ALA A 67 8.17 -3.90 -0.26
CA ALA A 67 8.18 -3.59 1.17
C ALA A 67 8.06 -2.10 1.53
N GLY A 68 7.74 -1.24 0.55
CA GLY A 68 7.55 0.20 0.76
C GLY A 68 8.24 1.04 -0.31
N GLY A 69 8.09 2.36 -0.22
CA GLY A 69 8.89 3.30 -1.02
C GLY A 69 10.32 3.43 -0.49
N ASP A 70 11.23 3.94 -1.32
CA ASP A 70 12.63 4.19 -0.96
C ASP A 70 12.81 5.42 -0.06
N VAL A 71 12.31 5.30 1.17
CA VAL A 71 12.36 6.36 2.19
C VAL A 71 13.77 6.70 2.65
N VAL A 72 14.75 5.83 2.40
CA VAL A 72 16.16 6.10 2.72
C VAL A 72 16.72 7.17 1.78
N ASN A 73 16.39 7.11 0.49
CA ASN A 73 16.79 8.17 -0.44
C ASN A 73 16.01 9.47 -0.21
N LEU A 74 14.74 9.40 0.22
CA LEU A 74 14.01 10.58 0.72
C LEU A 74 14.74 11.23 1.89
N TYR A 75 15.15 10.44 2.90
CA TYR A 75 15.89 10.94 4.05
C TYR A 75 17.18 11.66 3.67
N LYS A 76 17.97 11.09 2.75
CA LYS A 76 19.22 11.71 2.26
C LYS A 76 18.94 13.07 1.63
N ALA A 77 17.95 13.15 0.73
CA ALA A 77 17.57 14.41 0.09
C ALA A 77 17.14 15.47 1.14
N ILE A 78 16.35 15.08 2.13
CA ILE A 78 15.92 15.96 3.24
C ILE A 78 17.12 16.47 4.06
N LYS A 79 18.16 15.66 4.24
CA LYS A 79 19.41 16.06 4.92
C LYS A 79 20.36 16.90 4.06
N GLY A 80 19.95 17.27 2.84
CA GLY A 80 20.76 18.05 1.90
C GLY A 80 21.74 17.19 1.09
N GLU A 81 21.62 15.87 1.16
CA GLU A 81 22.36 14.93 0.32
C GLU A 81 21.51 14.60 -0.91
N GLY A 82 21.61 15.41 -1.96
CA GLY A 82 20.94 15.16 -3.25
C GLY A 82 20.12 16.32 -3.77
N ASP A 83 19.13 16.00 -4.59
CA ASP A 83 18.19 16.95 -5.19
C ASP A 83 17.14 17.39 -4.15
N PRO A 84 17.05 18.69 -3.78
CA PRO A 84 16.06 19.16 -2.81
C PRO A 84 14.61 19.00 -3.28
N ASP A 85 14.39 18.89 -4.60
CA ASP A 85 13.05 18.69 -5.18
C ASP A 85 12.67 17.20 -5.26
N PHE A 86 13.59 16.30 -4.89
CA PHE A 86 13.38 14.85 -4.94
C PHE A 86 12.14 14.38 -4.14
N PRO A 87 11.88 14.83 -2.89
CA PRO A 87 10.72 14.36 -2.16
C PRO A 87 9.39 14.67 -2.83
N GLU A 88 9.21 15.89 -3.33
CA GLU A 88 7.99 16.27 -4.04
C GLU A 88 7.82 15.49 -5.34
N ARG A 89 8.90 15.35 -6.11
CA ARG A 89 8.89 14.54 -7.34
C ARG A 89 8.56 13.08 -7.08
N PHE A 90 9.15 12.48 -6.04
CA PHE A 90 8.92 11.09 -5.66
C PHE A 90 7.43 10.83 -5.40
N PHE A 91 6.83 11.57 -4.46
CA PHE A 91 5.41 11.37 -4.12
C PHE A 91 4.48 11.75 -5.27
N ASN A 92 4.80 12.79 -6.05
CA ASN A 92 4.00 13.14 -7.22
C ASN A 92 3.93 11.98 -8.22
N HIS A 93 5.08 11.40 -8.55
CA HIS A 93 5.16 10.32 -9.53
C HIS A 93 4.58 9.00 -8.99
N GLU A 94 4.83 8.69 -7.71
CA GLU A 94 4.24 7.51 -7.05
C GLU A 94 2.71 7.58 -7.08
N TYR A 95 2.12 8.72 -6.68
CA TYR A 95 0.67 8.85 -6.66
C TYR A 95 0.05 8.90 -8.06
N ARG A 96 0.79 9.39 -9.07
CA ARG A 96 0.38 9.26 -10.48
C ARG A 96 0.39 7.83 -10.94
N LEU A 97 1.38 7.03 -10.53
CA LEU A 97 1.41 5.60 -10.84
C LEU A 97 0.23 4.88 -10.20
N ASP A 98 0.00 5.08 -8.90
CA ASP A 98 -1.13 4.48 -8.20
C ASP A 98 -2.48 4.88 -8.82
N TYR A 99 -2.65 6.16 -9.16
CA TYR A 99 -3.85 6.65 -9.85
C TYR A 99 -4.04 6.02 -11.23
N THR A 100 -2.94 5.92 -12.00
CA THR A 100 -2.95 5.31 -13.33
C THR A 100 -3.37 3.85 -13.25
N LEU A 101 -2.87 3.09 -12.26
CA LEU A 101 -3.26 1.70 -12.04
C LEU A 101 -4.74 1.58 -11.63
N HIS A 102 -5.21 2.44 -10.71
CA HIS A 102 -6.60 2.46 -10.27
C HIS A 102 -7.60 2.73 -11.41
N THR A 103 -7.19 3.52 -12.40
CA THR A 103 -8.02 3.96 -13.53
C THR A 103 -7.66 3.24 -14.84
N TYR A 104 -6.78 2.24 -14.77
CA TYR A 104 -6.28 1.55 -15.96
C TYR A 104 -7.42 0.77 -16.65
N PRO A 105 -7.62 0.93 -17.97
CA PRO A 105 -8.80 0.38 -18.65
C PRO A 105 -8.73 -1.15 -18.86
N LYS A 106 -7.56 -1.75 -18.66
CA LYS A 106 -7.31 -3.19 -18.84
C LYS A 106 -7.10 -3.86 -17.49
N PRO A 107 -7.31 -5.19 -17.39
CA PRO A 107 -6.98 -5.93 -16.17
C PRO A 107 -5.54 -5.71 -15.73
N VAL A 108 -5.37 -5.34 -14.45
CA VAL A 108 -4.08 -5.29 -13.75
C VAL A 108 -4.16 -6.35 -12.65
N ILE A 109 -3.33 -7.37 -12.77
CA ILE A 109 -3.25 -8.51 -11.86
C ILE A 109 -2.02 -8.30 -11.00
N CYS A 110 -2.20 -8.03 -9.71
CA CYS A 110 -1.08 -7.92 -8.78
C CYS A 110 -0.90 -9.25 -8.04
N TRP A 111 0.27 -9.87 -8.21
CA TRP A 111 0.69 -11.05 -7.48
C TRP A 111 1.39 -10.63 -6.17
N GLY A 112 0.60 -10.28 -5.15
CA GLY A 112 1.05 -9.77 -3.86
C GLY A 112 1.64 -10.83 -2.92
N ASN A 113 2.55 -11.67 -3.41
CA ASN A 113 3.23 -12.70 -2.62
C ASN A 113 4.24 -12.10 -1.63
N GLY A 114 4.32 -12.65 -0.41
CA GLY A 114 5.25 -12.17 0.62
C GLY A 114 4.91 -10.79 1.21
N ILE A 115 5.91 -10.01 1.55
CA ILE A 115 5.71 -8.67 2.14
C ILE A 115 5.12 -7.70 1.11
N VAL A 116 4.02 -7.02 1.51
CA VAL A 116 3.33 -5.96 0.75
C VAL A 116 3.09 -4.79 1.69
N MET A 117 3.94 -3.76 1.67
CA MET A 117 3.85 -2.65 2.64
C MET A 117 4.08 -1.29 1.98
N GLY A 118 3.52 -0.22 2.55
CA GLY A 118 3.67 1.16 2.05
C GLY A 118 3.37 1.26 0.55
N GLY A 119 4.31 1.74 -0.26
CA GLY A 119 4.20 1.76 -1.73
C GLY A 119 3.76 0.43 -2.36
N GLY A 120 4.11 -0.72 -1.78
CA GLY A 120 3.61 -2.02 -2.24
C GLY A 120 2.10 -2.20 -2.03
N MET A 121 1.55 -1.64 -0.96
CA MET A 121 0.10 -1.56 -0.74
C MET A 121 -0.57 -0.59 -1.71
N GLY A 122 0.12 0.48 -2.13
CA GLY A 122 -0.33 1.37 -3.21
C GLY A 122 -0.57 0.60 -4.51
N LEU A 123 0.47 -0.08 -4.99
CA LEU A 123 0.40 -0.91 -6.20
C LEU A 123 -0.66 -2.02 -6.11
N LEU A 124 -0.72 -2.71 -4.95
CA LEU A 124 -1.72 -3.76 -4.74
C LEU A 124 -3.14 -3.16 -4.73
N SER A 125 -3.41 -2.14 -3.93
CA SER A 125 -4.73 -1.52 -3.80
C SER A 125 -5.24 -0.93 -5.12
N ALA A 126 -4.32 -0.41 -5.92
CA ALA A 126 -4.62 0.16 -7.24
C ALA A 126 -4.92 -0.88 -8.32
N SER A 127 -4.59 -2.15 -8.11
CA SER A 127 -4.80 -3.19 -9.11
C SER A 127 -6.25 -3.68 -9.14
N SER A 128 -6.78 -3.97 -10.34
CA SER A 128 -8.16 -4.47 -10.49
C SER A 128 -8.34 -5.92 -10.08
N HIS A 129 -7.26 -6.71 -10.03
CA HIS A 129 -7.27 -8.08 -9.52
C HIS A 129 -6.11 -8.29 -8.54
N ARG A 130 -6.44 -8.33 -7.26
CA ARG A 130 -5.50 -8.31 -6.15
C ARG A 130 -5.36 -9.71 -5.58
N VAL A 131 -4.23 -10.36 -5.86
CA VAL A 131 -3.98 -11.73 -5.42
C VAL A 131 -3.03 -11.71 -4.23
N VAL A 132 -3.40 -12.44 -3.19
CA VAL A 132 -2.56 -12.72 -2.02
C VAL A 132 -2.31 -14.21 -1.90
N THR A 133 -1.22 -14.58 -1.23
CA THR A 133 -0.77 -15.95 -0.99
C THR A 133 -0.68 -16.23 0.50
N GLU A 134 -0.44 -17.47 0.89
CA GLU A 134 -0.23 -17.88 2.29
C GLU A 134 0.97 -17.16 2.96
N THR A 135 1.89 -16.66 2.15
CA THR A 135 3.07 -15.90 2.61
C THR A 135 2.79 -14.40 2.71
N SER A 136 1.67 -13.91 2.17
CA SER A 136 1.36 -12.48 2.13
C SER A 136 1.31 -11.84 3.51
N ARG A 137 2.01 -10.72 3.68
CA ARG A 137 2.00 -9.90 4.90
C ARG A 137 1.81 -8.43 4.50
N LEU A 138 0.57 -7.99 4.53
CA LEU A 138 0.15 -6.64 4.19
C LEU A 138 0.26 -5.73 5.43
N ALA A 139 0.71 -4.49 5.29
CA ALA A 139 0.64 -3.49 6.36
C ALA A 139 0.87 -2.06 5.85
N MET A 140 0.41 -1.08 6.63
CA MET A 140 0.78 0.33 6.53
C MET A 140 1.56 0.72 7.80
N PRO A 141 2.89 0.47 7.88
CA PRO A 141 3.68 0.67 9.10
C PRO A 141 4.21 2.11 9.30
N GLU A 142 3.73 3.07 8.51
CA GLU A 142 4.26 4.44 8.39
C GLU A 142 4.31 5.21 9.73
N VAL A 143 3.40 4.88 10.66
CA VAL A 143 3.39 5.43 12.03
C VAL A 143 4.73 5.25 12.77
N THR A 144 5.49 4.20 12.43
CA THR A 144 6.79 3.89 13.05
C THR A 144 7.94 4.73 12.52
N ILE A 145 7.76 5.38 11.37
CA ILE A 145 8.77 6.22 10.73
C ILE A 145 8.38 7.69 10.70
N GLY A 146 7.36 8.10 11.47
CA GLY A 146 6.92 9.50 11.52
C GLY A 146 6.19 9.96 10.25
N LEU A 147 5.60 9.01 9.51
CA LEU A 147 4.73 9.28 8.37
C LEU A 147 3.30 8.76 8.69
N TYR A 148 2.42 8.73 7.70
CA TYR A 148 1.04 8.29 7.79
C TYR A 148 0.74 7.35 6.60
N PRO A 149 -0.32 6.52 6.64
CA PRO A 149 -0.69 5.70 5.49
C PRO A 149 -1.09 6.57 4.30
N ASP A 150 -0.20 6.63 3.30
CA ASP A 150 -0.37 7.36 2.05
C ASP A 150 -0.73 6.40 0.90
N VAL A 151 -0.35 6.69 -0.35
CA VAL A 151 -0.59 5.85 -1.54
C VAL A 151 -2.06 5.44 -1.72
N GLY A 152 -2.98 6.37 -1.42
CA GLY A 152 -4.43 6.16 -1.46
C GLY A 152 -4.98 5.43 -0.23
N ALA A 153 -4.20 5.20 0.82
CA ALA A 153 -4.65 4.49 2.01
C ALA A 153 -5.77 5.20 2.74
N SER A 154 -5.81 6.54 2.76
CA SER A 154 -6.98 7.22 3.31
C SER A 154 -8.27 6.96 2.53
N TRP A 155 -8.18 6.55 1.26
CA TRP A 155 -9.33 6.11 0.47
C TRP A 155 -9.77 4.70 0.85
N PHE A 156 -8.86 3.71 0.80
CA PHE A 156 -9.25 2.31 1.05
C PHE A 156 -9.47 1.98 2.52
N LEU A 157 -8.72 2.59 3.46
CA LEU A 157 -8.88 2.36 4.90
C LEU A 157 -10.23 2.87 5.41
N ASN A 158 -10.72 4.00 4.88
CA ASN A 158 -12.05 4.53 5.21
C ASN A 158 -13.21 3.65 4.72
N ARG A 159 -12.95 2.71 3.81
CA ARG A 159 -13.93 1.75 3.29
C ARG A 159 -13.95 0.44 4.08
N LEU A 160 -13.00 0.25 4.99
CA LEU A 160 -12.97 -0.93 5.85
C LEU A 160 -14.03 -0.85 6.94
N PRO A 161 -14.63 -1.99 7.34
CA PRO A 161 -15.75 -2.00 8.25
C PRO A 161 -15.34 -1.62 9.68
N SER A 162 -16.28 -1.02 10.42
CA SER A 162 -16.26 -0.92 11.89
C SER A 162 -14.97 -0.32 12.48
N GLY A 163 -14.40 0.71 11.85
CA GLY A 163 -13.19 1.39 12.35
C GLY A 163 -11.89 0.60 12.15
N THR A 164 -11.94 -0.55 11.48
CA THR A 164 -10.77 -1.41 11.26
C THR A 164 -9.64 -0.68 10.54
N GLY A 165 -9.96 0.14 9.53
CA GLY A 165 -8.95 0.94 8.83
C GLY A 165 -8.20 1.91 9.75
N ARG A 166 -8.91 2.57 10.66
CA ARG A 166 -8.31 3.48 11.66
C ARG A 166 -7.37 2.72 12.60
N PHE A 167 -7.80 1.56 13.11
CA PHE A 167 -6.95 0.71 13.95
C PHE A 167 -5.70 0.25 13.22
N LEU A 168 -5.84 -0.26 11.99
CA LEU A 168 -4.72 -0.76 11.18
C LEU A 168 -3.71 0.37 10.88
N ALA A 169 -4.20 1.56 10.54
CA ALA A 169 -3.39 2.75 10.28
C ALA A 169 -2.51 3.13 11.47
N MET A 170 -3.10 3.23 12.67
CA MET A 170 -2.39 3.69 13.87
C MET A 170 -1.45 2.64 14.46
N THR A 171 -1.70 1.35 14.18
CA THR A 171 -0.95 0.25 14.81
C THR A 171 0.03 -0.43 13.86
N GLY A 172 -0.01 -0.11 12.56
CA GLY A 172 0.79 -0.80 11.53
C GLY A 172 0.61 -2.32 11.56
N SER A 173 -0.55 -2.80 12.01
CA SER A 173 -0.78 -4.22 12.24
C SER A 173 -0.75 -5.01 10.92
N GLN A 174 -0.15 -6.19 10.97
CA GLN A 174 -0.05 -7.05 9.79
C GLN A 174 -1.40 -7.69 9.46
N ILE A 175 -1.71 -7.73 8.16
CA ILE A 175 -2.90 -8.32 7.58
C ILE A 175 -2.41 -9.50 6.74
N ASN A 176 -2.90 -10.70 7.04
CA ASN A 176 -2.57 -11.89 6.24
C ASN A 176 -3.60 -12.12 5.13
N ALA A 177 -3.41 -13.15 4.30
CA ALA A 177 -4.29 -13.40 3.17
C ALA A 177 -5.78 -13.59 3.53
N PRO A 178 -6.17 -14.43 4.51
CA PRO A 178 -7.57 -14.55 4.92
C PRO A 178 -8.18 -13.23 5.36
N ASP A 179 -7.47 -12.45 6.18
CA ASP A 179 -7.95 -11.13 6.61
C ASP A 179 -8.04 -10.15 5.44
N ALA A 180 -7.07 -10.15 4.53
CA ALA A 180 -7.04 -9.26 3.36
C ALA A 180 -8.25 -9.47 2.45
N VAL A 181 -8.60 -10.74 2.18
CA VAL A 181 -9.80 -11.10 1.41
C VAL A 181 -11.06 -10.72 2.18
N HIS A 182 -11.13 -11.00 3.49
CA HIS A 182 -12.29 -10.65 4.32
C HIS A 182 -12.54 -9.14 4.35
N LEU A 183 -11.49 -8.33 4.40
CA LEU A 183 -11.55 -6.87 4.43
C LEU A 183 -11.77 -6.24 3.05
N GLY A 184 -11.70 -7.02 1.95
CA GLY A 184 -11.77 -6.50 0.59
C GLY A 184 -10.51 -5.75 0.13
N LEU A 185 -9.39 -5.94 0.83
CA LEU A 185 -8.06 -5.43 0.44
C LEU A 185 -7.40 -6.33 -0.62
N ALA A 186 -7.84 -7.58 -0.72
CA ALA A 186 -7.49 -8.50 -1.79
C ALA A 186 -8.75 -9.16 -2.36
N ASP A 187 -8.70 -9.59 -3.62
CA ASP A 187 -9.82 -10.23 -4.30
C ASP A 187 -9.77 -11.74 -4.17
N ARG A 188 -8.57 -12.34 -4.17
CA ARG A 188 -8.37 -13.80 -4.19
C ARG A 188 -7.18 -14.23 -3.35
N ALA A 189 -7.31 -15.38 -2.69
CA ALA A 189 -6.21 -16.05 -2.01
C ALA A 189 -5.79 -17.29 -2.81
N ILE A 190 -4.58 -17.27 -3.37
CA ILE A 190 -4.06 -18.33 -4.25
C ILE A 190 -2.72 -18.81 -3.69
N ALA A 191 -2.50 -20.13 -3.64
CA ALA A 191 -1.27 -20.69 -3.12
C ALA A 191 -0.07 -20.19 -3.94
N SER A 192 1.03 -19.86 -3.26
CA SER A 192 2.20 -19.25 -3.89
C SER A 192 2.80 -20.10 -5.03
N ASP A 193 2.63 -21.43 -4.95
CA ASP A 193 3.09 -22.39 -5.96
C ASP A 193 2.28 -22.37 -7.27
N GLN A 194 1.14 -21.69 -7.30
CA GLN A 194 0.28 -21.55 -8.48
C GLN A 194 0.68 -20.39 -9.39
N ARG A 195 1.69 -19.59 -9.04
CA ARG A 195 2.12 -18.42 -9.82
C ARG A 195 2.37 -18.76 -11.29
N ASP A 196 3.14 -19.80 -11.54
CA ASP A 196 3.49 -20.18 -12.92
C ASP A 196 2.28 -20.80 -13.66
N GLU A 197 1.38 -21.46 -12.94
CA GLU A 197 0.13 -21.95 -13.52
C GLU A 197 -0.82 -20.79 -13.86
N LEU A 198 -0.82 -19.70 -13.10
CA LEU A 198 -1.51 -18.46 -13.46
C LEU A 198 -1.00 -17.90 -14.77
N ALA A 199 0.31 -17.67 -14.90
CA ALA A 199 0.92 -17.16 -16.13
C ALA A 199 0.60 -18.07 -17.34
N LYS A 200 0.69 -19.39 -17.15
CA LYS A 200 0.33 -20.37 -18.18
C LYS A 200 -1.16 -20.30 -18.55
N LYS A 201 -2.07 -20.22 -17.59
CA LYS A 201 -3.52 -20.11 -17.88
C LYS A 201 -3.87 -18.80 -18.58
N LEU A 202 -3.23 -17.69 -18.23
CA LEU A 202 -3.42 -16.40 -18.91
C LEU A 202 -3.00 -16.48 -20.39
N THR A 203 -1.88 -17.13 -20.71
CA THR A 203 -1.42 -17.30 -22.10
C THR A 203 -2.26 -18.29 -22.91
N GLN A 204 -2.96 -19.21 -22.25
CA GLN A 204 -3.83 -20.21 -22.89
C GLN A 204 -5.31 -19.78 -22.98
N ALA A 205 -5.67 -18.69 -22.31
CA ALA A 205 -7.05 -18.25 -22.25
C ALA A 205 -7.53 -17.68 -23.60
N PRO A 206 -8.81 -17.89 -23.95
CA PRO A 206 -9.42 -17.21 -25.08
C PRO A 206 -9.83 -15.78 -24.64
N TRP A 207 -9.02 -14.80 -24.98
CA TRP A 207 -9.28 -13.38 -24.76
C TRP A 207 -10.29 -12.84 -25.77
N GLY A 208 -10.31 -13.41 -26.98
CA GLY A 208 -11.25 -13.06 -28.06
C GLY A 208 -10.89 -11.75 -28.76
N GLU A 209 -11.64 -11.39 -29.81
CA GLU A 209 -11.38 -10.19 -30.63
C GLU A 209 -12.50 -9.14 -30.49
N GLY A 210 -12.14 -7.84 -30.52
CA GLY A 210 -13.07 -6.70 -30.62
C GLY A 210 -13.56 -6.10 -29.28
N GLU A 211 -14.35 -5.03 -29.35
CA GLU A 211 -14.78 -4.18 -28.22
C GLU A 211 -15.73 -4.87 -27.20
N GLN A 212 -16.15 -6.11 -27.45
CA GLN A 212 -17.10 -6.85 -26.60
C GLN A 212 -16.42 -7.96 -25.77
N THR A 213 -15.09 -7.99 -25.71
CA THR A 213 -14.34 -8.98 -24.94
C THR A 213 -14.31 -8.60 -23.45
N ASP A 214 -14.86 -9.47 -22.61
CA ASP A 214 -14.82 -9.32 -21.15
C ASP A 214 -13.47 -9.81 -20.62
N THR A 215 -12.42 -9.00 -20.82
CA THR A 215 -11.04 -9.29 -20.41
C THR A 215 -10.94 -9.47 -18.88
N HIS A 216 -11.65 -8.66 -18.10
CA HIS A 216 -11.77 -8.83 -16.65
C HIS A 216 -12.44 -10.16 -16.30
N GLY A 217 -13.47 -10.57 -17.02
CA GLY A 217 -14.13 -11.87 -16.84
C GLY A 217 -13.22 -13.06 -17.13
N VAL A 218 -12.31 -12.95 -18.11
CA VAL A 218 -11.29 -13.98 -18.40
C VAL A 218 -10.40 -14.18 -17.17
N VAL A 219 -9.81 -13.09 -16.67
CA VAL A 219 -8.96 -13.12 -15.46
C VAL A 219 -9.73 -13.67 -14.26
N ASN A 220 -10.94 -13.18 -14.02
CA ASN A 220 -11.77 -13.62 -12.90
C ASN A 220 -12.09 -15.13 -12.91
N ARG A 221 -12.28 -15.73 -14.09
CA ARG A 221 -12.50 -17.18 -14.23
C ARG A 221 -11.25 -17.97 -13.88
N ILE A 222 -10.09 -17.54 -14.38
CA ILE A 222 -8.79 -18.18 -14.11
C ILE A 222 -8.47 -18.12 -12.61
N LEU A 223 -8.56 -16.94 -12.00
CA LEU A 223 -8.26 -16.77 -10.58
C LEU A 223 -9.21 -17.58 -9.68
N ARG A 224 -10.48 -17.73 -10.06
CA ARG A 224 -11.44 -18.57 -9.33
C ARG A 224 -11.08 -20.06 -9.38
N GLU A 225 -10.62 -20.55 -10.53
CA GLU A 225 -10.17 -21.94 -10.66
C GLU A 225 -8.95 -22.21 -9.77
N LEU A 226 -7.97 -21.31 -9.78
CA LEU A 226 -6.75 -21.42 -8.98
C LEU A 226 -7.02 -21.26 -7.47
N GLU A 227 -7.91 -20.37 -7.07
CA GLU A 227 -8.33 -20.24 -5.68
C GLU A 227 -9.01 -21.53 -5.19
N GLN A 228 -9.84 -22.16 -6.02
CA GLN A 228 -10.50 -23.42 -5.66
C GLN A 228 -9.49 -24.54 -5.40
N THR A 229 -8.44 -24.66 -6.21
CA THR A 229 -7.39 -25.67 -5.99
C THR A 229 -6.47 -25.31 -4.82
N SER A 230 -6.41 -24.04 -4.43
CA SER A 230 -5.54 -23.53 -3.34
C SER A 230 -6.17 -23.62 -1.95
N GLN A 231 -7.49 -23.87 -1.83
CA GLN A 231 -8.21 -23.87 -0.55
C GLN A 231 -7.52 -24.62 0.61
N PRO A 232 -6.93 -25.82 0.39
CA PRO A 232 -6.27 -26.56 1.48
C PRO A 232 -5.12 -25.80 2.16
N VAL A 233 -4.41 -24.92 1.43
CA VAL A 233 -3.27 -24.16 1.96
C VAL A 233 -3.70 -23.11 2.99
N PHE A 234 -4.92 -22.58 2.85
CA PHE A 234 -5.43 -21.51 3.71
C PHE A 234 -6.28 -22.02 4.89
N ALA A 235 -6.66 -23.30 4.89
CA ALA A 235 -7.63 -23.86 5.84
C ALA A 235 -7.22 -23.73 7.32
N GLU A 236 -5.92 -23.72 7.62
CA GLU A 236 -5.37 -23.65 8.98
C GLU A 236 -4.82 -22.25 9.34
N LEU A 237 -4.87 -21.29 8.42
CA LEU A 237 -4.40 -19.94 8.70
C LEU A 237 -5.39 -19.21 9.61
N GLU A 238 -4.87 -18.69 10.72
CA GLU A 238 -5.64 -17.78 11.57
C GLU A 238 -5.98 -16.49 10.81
N ALA A 239 -7.06 -15.81 11.22
CA ALA A 239 -7.47 -14.51 10.68
C ALA A 239 -7.55 -13.52 11.86
N PRO A 240 -6.41 -12.99 12.36
CA PRO A 240 -6.37 -12.19 13.57
C PRO A 240 -7.21 -10.91 13.46
N VAL A 241 -7.24 -10.22 12.32
CA VAL A 241 -8.07 -9.00 12.19
C VAL A 241 -9.54 -9.37 12.35
N TYR A 242 -9.97 -10.43 11.67
CA TYR A 242 -11.34 -10.94 11.82
C TYR A 242 -11.65 -11.35 13.26
N LYS A 243 -10.75 -12.11 13.90
CA LYS A 243 -10.85 -12.55 15.31
C LYS A 243 -11.03 -11.36 16.27
N PHE A 244 -10.29 -10.27 16.08
CA PHE A 244 -10.34 -9.09 16.94
C PHE A 244 -11.36 -8.04 16.47
N SER A 245 -12.08 -8.24 15.37
CA SER A 245 -13.00 -7.24 14.82
C SER A 245 -14.05 -6.70 15.80
N PRO A 246 -14.66 -7.50 16.72
CA PRO A 246 -15.60 -6.95 17.70
C PRO A 246 -14.91 -6.04 18.71
N LEU A 247 -13.70 -6.40 19.15
CA LEU A 247 -12.91 -5.59 20.07
C LEU A 247 -12.42 -4.31 19.40
N ILE A 248 -11.92 -4.40 18.16
CA ILE A 248 -11.49 -3.23 17.38
C ILE A 248 -12.65 -2.24 17.26
N ARG A 249 -13.86 -2.72 16.96
CA ARG A 249 -15.05 -1.86 16.90
C ARG A 249 -15.29 -1.11 18.22
N GLU A 250 -15.24 -1.82 19.35
CA GLU A 250 -15.40 -1.21 20.69
C GLU A 250 -14.33 -0.15 20.95
N LEU A 251 -13.07 -0.46 20.65
CA LEU A 251 -11.94 0.45 20.86
C LEU A 251 -12.01 1.69 19.96
N MET A 252 -12.56 1.57 18.75
CA MET A 252 -12.68 2.68 17.80
C MET A 252 -13.90 3.56 18.05
N ASP A 253 -14.80 3.18 18.96
CA ASP A 253 -16.04 3.90 19.31
C ASP A 253 -15.84 4.98 20.41
N HIS A 254 -14.59 5.23 20.81
CA HIS A 254 -14.25 6.33 21.70
C HIS A 254 -14.20 7.68 20.95
N ASP A 255 -14.52 8.77 21.66
CA ASP A 255 -14.74 10.10 21.06
C ASP A 255 -13.45 10.78 20.61
N THR A 256 -12.35 10.57 21.34
CA THR A 256 -11.07 11.26 21.11
C THR A 256 -9.91 10.30 20.87
N ILE A 257 -8.87 10.78 20.19
CA ILE A 257 -7.70 9.97 19.87
C ILE A 257 -6.97 9.51 21.14
N GLU A 258 -6.93 10.35 22.18
CA GLU A 258 -6.34 10.03 23.48
C GLU A 258 -7.10 8.91 24.17
N GLN A 259 -8.43 8.93 24.13
CA GLN A 259 -9.26 7.86 24.69
C GLN A 259 -9.03 6.55 23.94
N ILE A 260 -8.92 6.60 22.61
CA ILE A 260 -8.67 5.41 21.77
C ILE A 260 -7.30 4.81 22.07
N VAL A 261 -6.24 5.63 22.10
CA VAL A 261 -4.88 5.16 22.42
C VAL A 261 -4.85 4.55 23.82
N ALA A 262 -5.44 5.23 24.81
CA ALA A 262 -5.53 4.71 26.17
C ALA A 262 -6.31 3.37 26.23
N ALA A 263 -7.42 3.26 25.50
CA ALA A 263 -8.23 2.05 25.44
C ALA A 263 -7.45 0.87 24.83
N ILE A 264 -6.77 1.07 23.70
CA ILE A 264 -5.92 0.04 23.08
C ILE A 264 -4.82 -0.40 24.06
N SER A 265 -4.14 0.54 24.71
CA SER A 265 -3.08 0.23 25.68
C SER A 265 -3.58 -0.51 26.93
N ALA A 266 -4.85 -0.30 27.32
CA ALA A 266 -5.43 -0.93 28.51
C ALA A 266 -5.90 -2.38 28.28
N VAL A 267 -6.06 -2.82 27.03
CA VAL A 267 -6.47 -4.20 26.71
C VAL A 267 -5.44 -5.20 27.25
N LYS A 268 -5.93 -6.18 28.01
CA LYS A 268 -5.15 -7.34 28.45
C LYS A 268 -5.33 -8.47 27.43
N SER A 269 -4.28 -8.78 26.68
CA SER A 269 -4.27 -9.87 25.71
C SER A 269 -2.92 -10.55 25.71
N ASP A 270 -2.91 -11.88 25.72
CA ASP A 270 -1.71 -12.70 25.51
C ASP A 270 -1.48 -13.03 24.02
N ASP A 271 -2.36 -12.54 23.15
CA ASP A 271 -2.25 -12.74 21.70
C ASP A 271 -1.10 -11.91 21.11
N LYS A 272 -0.22 -12.57 20.36
CA LYS A 272 0.99 -11.95 19.81
C LYS A 272 0.68 -10.86 18.79
N TRP A 273 -0.39 -11.03 18.00
CA TRP A 273 -0.77 -10.05 16.99
C TRP A 273 -1.23 -8.75 17.65
N PHE A 274 -2.14 -8.86 18.63
CA PHE A 274 -2.65 -7.69 19.34
C PHE A 274 -1.56 -7.04 20.22
N SER A 275 -0.74 -7.84 20.89
CA SER A 275 0.41 -7.34 21.66
C SER A 275 1.41 -6.58 20.79
N LYS A 276 1.59 -7.00 19.53
CA LYS A 276 2.44 -6.27 18.57
C LYS A 276 1.79 -4.94 18.18
N ALA A 277 0.48 -4.92 17.92
CA ALA A 277 -0.27 -3.69 17.65
C ALA A 277 -0.10 -2.65 18.77
N GLN A 278 -0.23 -3.07 20.04
CA GLN A 278 -0.02 -2.21 21.20
C GLN A 278 1.41 -1.67 21.29
N LYS A 279 2.42 -2.52 21.03
CA LYS A 279 3.83 -2.10 21.03
C LYS A 279 4.14 -1.11 19.92
N THR A 280 3.61 -1.35 18.71
CA THR A 280 3.78 -0.43 17.59
C THR A 280 3.15 0.92 17.91
N LEU A 281 1.91 0.93 18.42
CA LEU A 281 1.22 2.16 18.80
C LEU A 281 1.99 2.96 19.87
N ALA A 282 2.53 2.27 20.88
CA ALA A 282 3.31 2.91 21.94
C ALA A 282 4.68 3.43 21.48
N HIS A 283 5.25 2.86 20.42
CA HIS A 283 6.55 3.24 19.88
C HIS A 283 6.46 4.26 18.74
N GLY A 284 5.33 4.29 18.03
CA GLY A 284 5.10 5.18 16.89
C GLY A 284 5.06 6.65 17.27
N SER A 285 5.16 7.52 16.26
CA SER A 285 5.12 8.97 16.47
C SER A 285 3.72 9.40 16.94
N PRO A 286 3.60 10.13 18.07
CA PRO A 286 2.33 10.72 18.48
C PRO A 286 1.75 11.68 17.44
N VAL A 287 2.61 12.39 16.70
CA VAL A 287 2.18 13.25 15.58
C VAL A 287 1.55 12.42 14.48
N SER A 288 2.20 11.32 14.07
CA SER A 288 1.63 10.41 13.07
C SER A 288 0.27 9.86 13.49
N ILE A 289 0.10 9.45 14.75
CA ILE A 289 -1.17 8.92 15.26
C ILE A 289 -2.29 9.97 15.17
N THR A 290 -2.02 11.20 15.62
CA THR A 290 -2.97 12.32 15.52
C THR A 290 -3.25 12.70 14.07
N LEU A 291 -2.22 12.71 13.22
CA LEU A 291 -2.34 13.03 11.80
C LEU A 291 -3.18 12.00 11.03
N ILE A 292 -2.97 10.70 11.30
CA ILE A 292 -3.76 9.60 10.75
C ILE A 292 -5.25 9.81 11.06
N ASP A 293 -5.56 10.21 12.29
CA ASP A 293 -6.93 10.45 12.70
C ASP A 293 -7.58 11.58 11.90
N GLU A 294 -6.89 12.71 11.75
CA GLU A 294 -7.36 13.85 10.97
C GLU A 294 -7.44 13.57 9.47
N GLN A 295 -6.45 12.86 8.92
CA GLN A 295 -6.43 12.43 7.53
C GLN A 295 -7.66 11.58 7.20
N LEU A 296 -7.94 10.55 8.01
CA LEU A 296 -9.07 9.66 7.78
C LEU A 296 -10.42 10.39 7.92
N LYS A 297 -10.57 11.28 8.91
CA LYS A 297 -11.79 12.12 9.05
C LYS A 297 -12.03 12.99 7.82
N ARG A 298 -10.99 13.66 7.31
CA ARG A 298 -11.08 14.56 6.14
C ARG A 298 -11.33 13.80 4.85
N ALA A 299 -10.66 12.66 4.64
CA ALA A 299 -10.75 11.86 3.42
C ALA A 299 -12.04 11.04 3.29
N LYS A 300 -12.86 10.94 4.35
CA LYS A 300 -14.03 10.04 4.42
C LYS A 300 -14.99 10.13 3.22
N HIS A 301 -15.13 11.31 2.63
CA HIS A 301 -16.04 11.57 1.52
C HIS A 301 -15.34 12.07 0.25
N MET A 302 -14.01 12.05 0.23
CA MET A 302 -13.21 12.44 -0.92
C MET A 302 -13.27 11.38 -2.02
N SER A 303 -13.25 11.83 -3.27
CA SER A 303 -12.91 11.03 -4.44
C SER A 303 -11.45 10.55 -4.36
N LEU A 304 -11.08 9.59 -5.21
CA LEU A 304 -9.70 9.09 -5.24
C LEU A 304 -8.71 10.18 -5.66
N ALA A 305 -9.07 11.02 -6.64
CA ALA A 305 -8.25 12.16 -7.07
C ALA A 305 -8.04 13.18 -5.93
N GLU A 306 -9.10 13.54 -5.20
CA GLU A 306 -9.01 14.43 -4.04
C GLU A 306 -8.15 13.83 -2.92
N VAL A 307 -8.19 12.50 -2.72
CA VAL A 307 -7.32 11.81 -1.77
C VAL A 307 -5.85 11.97 -2.15
N PHE A 308 -5.45 11.65 -3.39
CA PHE A 308 -4.05 11.80 -3.79
C PHE A 308 -3.58 13.26 -3.77
N GLN A 309 -4.46 14.21 -4.10
CA GLN A 309 -4.17 15.64 -3.95
C GLN A 309 -3.89 16.03 -2.49
N ALA A 310 -4.70 15.55 -1.55
CA ALA A 310 -4.53 15.81 -0.12
C ALA A 310 -3.29 15.10 0.46
N GLU A 311 -3.06 13.85 0.06
CA GLU A 311 -1.89 13.07 0.48
C GLU A 311 -0.59 13.67 -0.08
N LEU A 312 -0.55 14.18 -1.31
CA LEU A 312 0.66 14.84 -1.83
C LEU A 312 1.07 16.03 -0.97
N ALA A 313 0.11 16.87 -0.60
CA ALA A 313 0.38 18.02 0.26
C ALA A 313 0.95 17.55 1.60
N LEU A 314 0.33 16.53 2.19
CA LEU A 314 0.73 16.03 3.50
C LEU A 314 2.10 15.34 3.48
N SER A 315 2.41 14.52 2.48
CA SER A 315 3.70 13.84 2.34
C SER A 315 4.85 14.82 2.14
N VAL A 316 4.64 15.87 1.33
CA VAL A 316 5.63 16.94 1.15
C VAL A 316 5.84 17.71 2.45
N GLN A 317 4.77 18.01 3.20
CA GLN A 317 4.92 18.67 4.51
C GLN A 317 5.62 17.77 5.52
N CYS A 318 5.28 16.48 5.63
CA CYS A 318 5.99 15.54 6.50
C CYS A 318 7.50 15.52 6.23
N CYS A 319 7.94 15.65 4.98
CA CYS A 319 9.36 15.75 4.64
C CYS A 319 10.05 17.04 5.08
N ARG A 320 9.30 18.13 5.27
CA ARG A 320 9.80 19.43 5.74
C ARG A 320 9.88 19.53 7.26
N HIS A 321 9.21 18.64 7.97
CA HIS A 321 9.17 18.60 9.43
C HIS A 321 10.00 17.45 10.01
N ARG A 322 10.24 17.49 11.32
CA ARG A 322 11.22 16.64 11.99
C ARG A 322 10.81 15.17 12.14
N GLU A 323 9.52 14.88 12.26
CA GLU A 323 9.03 13.54 12.64
C GLU A 323 9.44 12.47 11.63
N PHE A 324 9.15 12.67 10.34
CA PHE A 324 9.49 11.70 9.30
C PHE A 324 11.00 11.40 9.21
N PRO A 325 11.90 12.39 9.02
CA PRO A 325 13.33 12.10 8.95
C PRO A 325 13.89 11.52 10.24
N GLU A 326 13.34 11.85 11.42
CA GLU A 326 13.76 11.22 12.68
C GLU A 326 13.37 9.74 12.76
N GLY A 327 12.16 9.39 12.35
CA GLY A 327 11.70 8.01 12.30
C GLY A 327 12.50 7.16 11.31
N VAL A 328 12.73 7.68 10.11
CA VAL A 328 13.58 7.02 9.11
C VAL A 328 15.02 6.85 9.62
N ARG A 329 15.59 7.87 10.27
CA ARG A 329 16.91 7.79 10.89
C ARG A 329 16.97 6.62 11.88
N ALA A 330 16.07 6.61 12.86
CA ALA A 330 16.09 5.65 13.96
C ALA A 330 15.87 4.20 13.48
N LEU A 331 14.97 3.98 12.51
CA LEU A 331 14.62 2.63 12.07
C LEU A 331 15.53 2.09 10.96
N LEU A 332 15.90 2.91 9.98
CA LEU A 332 16.49 2.44 8.72
C LEU A 332 17.93 2.88 8.50
N VAL A 333 18.32 4.06 8.99
CA VAL A 333 19.67 4.62 8.78
C VAL A 333 20.60 4.20 9.91
N ASP A 334 20.35 4.69 11.12
CA ASP A 334 21.17 4.41 12.31
C ASP A 334 20.79 3.07 12.96
N LYS A 335 19.53 2.65 12.77
CA LYS A 335 18.98 1.37 13.26
C LYS A 335 19.10 1.21 14.78
N ASP A 336 19.01 2.31 15.53
CA ASP A 336 19.02 2.30 16.99
C ASP A 336 17.65 1.94 17.59
N GLY A 337 16.56 2.08 16.81
CA GLY A 337 15.19 1.89 17.27
C GLY A 337 14.80 2.85 18.40
N GLN A 338 15.40 4.05 18.46
CA GLN A 338 15.16 5.08 19.47
C GLN A 338 14.86 6.43 18.79
N PRO A 339 13.69 6.57 18.14
CA PRO A 339 13.30 7.86 17.58
C PRO A 339 13.03 8.86 18.70
N ALA A 340 13.61 10.05 18.57
CA ALA A 340 13.40 11.15 19.50
C ALA A 340 12.19 11.99 19.06
N TRP A 341 10.97 11.45 19.14
CA TRP A 341 9.74 12.18 18.76
C TRP A 341 9.62 13.53 19.46
N THR A 342 9.04 14.51 18.78
CA THR A 342 8.90 15.89 19.27
C THR A 342 7.94 15.98 20.46
N TYR A 343 6.91 15.14 20.45
CA TYR A 343 5.89 15.07 21.48
C TYR A 343 5.97 13.72 22.21
N PRO A 344 5.80 13.68 23.55
CA PRO A 344 5.84 12.43 24.30
C PRO A 344 4.58 11.57 24.16
N ASP A 345 3.42 12.19 23.88
CA ASP A 345 2.13 11.50 23.76
C ASP A 345 1.14 12.30 22.90
N VAL A 346 0.04 11.64 22.48
CA VAL A 346 -0.96 12.22 21.58
C VAL A 346 -1.69 13.44 22.16
N GLY A 347 -1.86 13.51 23.50
CA GLY A 347 -2.55 14.63 24.16
C GLY A 347 -1.68 15.89 24.27
N SER A 348 -0.37 15.76 24.05
CA SER A 348 0.57 16.88 24.01
C SER A 348 0.77 17.48 22.61
N VAL A 349 0.26 16.83 21.56
CA VAL A 349 0.42 17.29 20.16
C VAL A 349 -0.37 18.58 19.94
N GLU A 350 0.33 19.64 19.54
CA GLU A 350 -0.29 20.93 19.28
C GLU A 350 -1.16 20.90 18.00
N ALA A 351 -2.40 21.37 18.09
CA ALA A 351 -3.30 21.45 16.94
C ALA A 351 -2.71 22.28 15.79
N SER A 352 -2.00 23.36 16.09
CA SER A 352 -1.31 24.20 15.10
C SER A 352 -0.25 23.45 14.31
N PHE A 353 0.41 22.45 14.91
CA PHE A 353 1.40 21.64 14.22
C PHE A 353 0.74 20.67 13.22
N ILE A 354 -0.42 20.10 13.59
CA ILE A 354 -1.21 19.27 12.67
C ILE A 354 -1.80 20.11 11.54
N ASP A 355 -2.29 21.32 11.83
CA ASP A 355 -2.80 22.24 10.80
C ASP A 355 -1.70 22.67 9.81
N GLU A 356 -0.47 22.88 10.28
CA GLU A 356 0.68 23.16 9.42
C GLU A 356 0.98 22.00 8.47
N LEU A 357 1.01 20.76 8.98
CA LEU A 357 1.20 19.55 8.17
C LEU A 357 0.10 19.37 7.12
N LEU A 358 -1.13 19.77 7.42
CA LEU A 358 -2.28 19.66 6.53
C LEU A 358 -2.43 20.86 5.57
N THR A 359 -1.59 21.88 5.69
CA THR A 359 -1.62 23.06 4.82
C THR A 359 -0.82 22.77 3.54
N PRO A 360 -1.41 22.88 2.33
CA PRO A 360 -0.68 22.66 1.10
C PRO A 360 0.53 23.60 0.95
N PRO A 361 1.70 23.08 0.53
CA PRO A 361 2.90 23.90 0.40
C PRO A 361 2.93 24.76 -0.88
N TRP A 362 1.88 24.69 -1.70
CA TRP A 362 1.76 25.38 -2.99
C TRP A 362 0.37 25.99 -3.15
N ALA A 363 0.24 26.96 -4.06
CA ALA A 363 -1.04 27.57 -4.40
C ALA A 363 -1.91 26.69 -5.31
N ASN A 364 -1.29 25.96 -6.25
CA ASN A 364 -1.95 25.02 -7.16
C ASN A 364 -1.41 23.62 -6.87
N ASN A 365 -2.29 22.62 -6.82
CA ASN A 365 -1.88 21.26 -6.51
C ASN A 365 -1.21 20.61 -7.74
N PRO A 366 -0.02 20.02 -7.63
CA PRO A 366 0.65 19.32 -8.73
C PRO A 366 -0.11 18.11 -9.30
N LEU A 367 -1.21 17.69 -8.68
CA LEU A 367 -2.12 16.61 -9.09
C LEU A 367 -3.54 17.12 -9.39
N GLU A 368 -3.72 18.42 -9.63
CA GLU A 368 -5.04 19.01 -9.97
C GLU A 368 -5.64 18.49 -11.29
N ASP A 369 -4.82 17.88 -12.14
CA ASP A 369 -5.21 17.25 -13.40
C ASP A 369 -5.80 15.85 -13.25
N LEU A 370 -5.70 15.21 -12.08
CA LEU A 370 -6.37 13.94 -11.79
C LEU A 370 -7.89 14.15 -11.73
N ARG A 371 -8.67 13.24 -12.34
CA ARG A 371 -10.13 13.40 -12.54
C ARG A 371 -10.94 12.18 -12.18
#